data_AF-A0AAU4VPY5-F1
#
_entry.id   AF-A0AAU4VPY5-F1
#
_cell.length_a   1.000
_cell.length_b   1.000
_cell.length_c   1.000
_cell.angle_alpha   90.00
_cell.angle_beta   90.00
_cell.angle_gamma   90.00
#
_symmetry.space_group_name_H-M   'P 1'
#
loop_
_entity.id
_entity.type
_entity.pdbx_description
1 polymer ?
#
loop_
_entity_poly.entity_id
_entity_poly.type
_entity_poly.pdbx_seq_one_letter_code
_entity_poly.pdbx_strand_id
1 'polypeptide(L)'
;MERTPGRRLGMWAVALLALGGTLALGVTVATAVLVEDGYTSRSVPSVSMDPTYRRGDTAYFTLGGGSGIRRGDIALISAPTWVPKGDVLKRVVALGGDRISYKAGDPTLVLNGVPLEEPYLKDRATPATASFDVIVPEGRMFVLGDNRGNSNDSRMRLSDHDGTLPVSAVRGKAVAAPAGFLAAGAAGLVGIALILAGGGVGAAALVVRGRARRKGRLQQVGQVQAVAR
;
A
#
# COMPACT_ATOMS: atom_id res chain seq x y z
N MET A 1 -44.00 34.79 -4.27
CA MET A 1 -43.48 33.45 -4.61
C MET A 1 -43.45 32.59 -3.35
N GLU A 2 -44.47 31.75 -3.16
CA GLU A 2 -44.62 30.92 -1.97
C GLU A 2 -43.59 29.78 -1.98
N ARG A 3 -42.71 29.72 -0.98
CA ARG A 3 -41.68 28.68 -0.90
C ARG A 3 -42.33 27.36 -0.52
N THR A 4 -42.32 26.38 -1.41
CA THR A 4 -42.84 25.04 -1.11
C THR A 4 -42.13 24.42 0.10
N PRO A 5 -42.86 24.01 1.15
CA PRO A 5 -42.28 23.44 2.36
C PRO A 5 -41.40 22.22 2.06
N GLY A 6 -40.21 22.16 2.64
CA GLY A 6 -39.26 21.05 2.43
C GLY A 6 -38.54 21.03 1.08
N ARG A 7 -38.72 22.02 0.19
CA ARG A 7 -37.99 22.11 -1.08
C ARG A 7 -36.48 22.29 -0.89
N ARG A 8 -36.06 23.17 0.03
CA ARG A 8 -34.64 23.39 0.35
C ARG A 8 -33.97 22.16 0.95
N LEU A 9 -34.65 21.46 1.87
CA LEU A 9 -34.16 20.20 2.43
C LEU A 9 -34.00 19.13 1.33
N GLY A 10 -34.98 19.00 0.43
CA GLY A 10 -34.86 18.09 -0.71
C GLY A 10 -33.69 18.43 -1.65
N MET A 11 -33.41 19.71 -1.88
CA MET A 11 -32.24 20.13 -2.68
C MET A 11 -30.92 19.76 -2.00
N TRP A 12 -30.80 20.00 -0.68
CA TRP A 12 -29.61 19.61 0.07
C TRP A 12 -29.43 18.09 0.12
N ALA A 13 -30.52 17.32 0.26
CA ALA A 13 -30.47 15.87 0.18
C ALA A 13 -29.88 15.39 -1.16
N VAL A 14 -30.36 15.94 -2.28
CA VAL A 14 -29.85 15.60 -3.62
C VAL A 14 -28.39 16.00 -3.77
N ALA A 15 -28.00 17.20 -3.30
CA ALA A 15 -26.61 17.65 -3.38
C ALA A 15 -25.64 16.75 -2.57
N LEU A 16 -26.04 16.35 -1.35
CA LEU A 16 -25.25 15.46 -0.49
C LEU A 16 -25.14 14.05 -1.08
N LEU A 17 -26.24 13.50 -1.62
CA LEU A 17 -26.25 12.20 -2.27
C LEU A 17 -25.39 12.20 -3.55
N ALA A 18 -25.50 13.23 -4.38
CA ALA A 18 -24.71 13.36 -5.60
C ALA A 18 -23.21 13.49 -5.29
N LEU A 19 -22.84 14.36 -4.34
CA LEU A 19 -21.44 14.53 -3.93
C LEU A 19 -20.88 13.25 -3.30
N GLY A 20 -21.63 12.63 -2.38
CA GLY A 20 -21.22 11.39 -1.74
C GLY A 20 -21.07 10.23 -2.73
N GLY A 21 -22.00 10.09 -3.67
CA GLY A 21 -21.92 9.11 -4.76
C GLY A 21 -20.74 9.35 -5.70
N THR A 22 -20.45 10.61 -6.03
CA THR A 22 -19.30 10.98 -6.88
C THR A 22 -17.97 10.65 -6.18
N LEU A 23 -17.86 10.94 -4.88
CA LEU A 23 -16.68 10.58 -4.10
C LEU A 23 -16.52 9.06 -3.98
N ALA A 24 -17.59 8.33 -3.71
CA ALA A 24 -17.55 6.87 -3.64
C ALA A 24 -17.11 6.25 -4.98
N LEU A 25 -17.68 6.71 -6.10
CA LEU A 25 -17.29 6.25 -7.43
C LEU A 25 -15.84 6.62 -7.76
N GLY A 26 -15.43 7.86 -7.44
CA GLY A 26 -14.06 8.33 -7.65
C GLY A 26 -13.04 7.51 -6.86
N VAL A 27 -13.38 7.08 -5.64
CA VAL A 27 -12.55 6.20 -4.81
C VAL A 27 -12.45 4.80 -5.40
N THR A 28 -13.56 4.23 -5.88
CA THR A 28 -13.54 2.93 -6.57
C THR A 28 -12.67 2.98 -7.82
N VAL A 29 -12.81 4.02 -8.64
CA VAL A 29 -11.99 4.20 -9.85
C VAL A 29 -10.52 4.42 -9.49
N ALA A 30 -10.21 5.29 -8.51
CA ALA A 30 -8.84 5.53 -8.07
C ALA A 30 -8.19 4.26 -7.49
N THR A 31 -8.93 3.48 -6.72
CA THR A 31 -8.44 2.20 -6.17
C THR A 31 -8.20 1.19 -7.28
N ALA A 32 -9.09 1.10 -8.27
CA ALA A 32 -8.92 0.23 -9.43
C ALA A 32 -7.68 0.62 -10.25
N VAL A 33 -7.48 1.92 -10.52
CA VAL A 33 -6.30 2.43 -11.21
C VAL A 33 -5.02 2.13 -10.43
N LEU A 34 -5.00 2.32 -9.10
CA LEU A 34 -3.82 1.98 -8.28
C LEU A 34 -3.50 0.48 -8.27
N VAL A 35 -4.50 -0.37 -8.46
CA VAL A 35 -4.32 -1.83 -8.61
C VAL A 35 -3.84 -2.18 -10.02
N GLU A 36 -4.28 -1.45 -11.06
CA GLU A 36 -3.83 -1.59 -12.45
C GLU A 36 -2.40 -1.05 -12.67
N ASP A 37 -1.99 -0.01 -11.93
CA ASP A 37 -0.66 0.63 -12.00
C ASP A 37 0.51 -0.25 -11.50
N GLY A 38 0.25 -1.54 -11.32
CA GLY A 38 1.32 -2.50 -11.10
C GLY A 38 1.80 -2.51 -9.65
N TYR A 39 0.92 -2.47 -8.66
CA TYR A 39 1.31 -2.70 -7.27
C TYR A 39 0.75 -4.02 -6.74
N THR A 40 1.54 -4.73 -5.95
CA THR A 40 1.11 -5.91 -5.19
C THR A 40 1.51 -5.79 -3.74
N SER A 41 0.79 -6.46 -2.85
CA SER A 41 1.16 -6.54 -1.44
C SER A 41 1.32 -7.99 -1.01
N ARG A 42 2.25 -8.24 -0.08
CA ARG A 42 2.50 -9.55 0.52
C ARG A 42 2.75 -9.40 2.02
N SER A 43 2.26 -10.35 2.80
CA SER A 43 2.65 -10.47 4.20
C SER A 43 4.07 -11.04 4.30
N VAL A 44 4.89 -10.48 5.18
CA VAL A 44 6.28 -10.91 5.40
C VAL A 44 6.29 -12.12 6.35
N PRO A 45 6.69 -13.32 5.89
CA PRO A 45 6.54 -14.55 6.69
C PRO A 45 7.69 -14.79 7.69
N SER A 46 8.80 -14.05 7.57
CA SER A 46 10.04 -14.33 8.29
C SER A 46 10.58 -13.09 9.02
N VAL A 47 11.56 -13.30 9.90
CA VAL A 47 12.24 -12.25 10.66
C VAL A 47 13.52 -11.76 9.99
N SER A 48 13.82 -12.22 8.77
CA SER A 48 15.12 -11.99 8.12
C SER A 48 15.39 -10.55 7.71
N MET A 49 14.33 -9.73 7.65
CA MET A 49 14.38 -8.30 7.33
C MET A 49 14.09 -7.39 8.52
N ASP A 50 13.98 -7.93 9.73
CA ASP A 50 13.82 -7.15 10.97
C ASP A 50 15.09 -6.28 11.18
N PRO A 51 15.01 -4.98 11.53
CA PRO A 51 13.82 -4.20 11.91
C PRO A 51 13.04 -3.56 10.77
N THR A 52 13.56 -3.56 9.55
CA THR A 52 12.93 -2.88 8.40
C THR A 52 11.57 -3.47 8.04
N TYR A 53 11.46 -4.80 8.07
CA TYR A 53 10.20 -5.53 7.96
C TYR A 53 10.14 -6.63 9.00
N ARG A 54 9.13 -6.56 9.87
CA ARG A 54 8.84 -7.57 10.88
C ARG A 54 7.97 -8.67 10.30
N ARG A 55 8.04 -9.86 10.91
CA ARG A 55 7.12 -10.95 10.56
C ARG A 55 5.68 -10.47 10.78
N GLY A 56 4.84 -10.67 9.77
CA GLY A 56 3.44 -10.26 9.77
C GLY A 56 3.18 -8.90 9.12
N ASP A 57 4.22 -8.07 8.91
CA ASP A 57 4.09 -6.80 8.21
C ASP A 57 3.57 -7.01 6.79
N THR A 58 2.83 -6.03 6.28
CA THR A 58 2.43 -5.98 4.88
C THR A 58 3.42 -5.13 4.11
N ALA A 59 4.16 -5.76 3.20
CA ALA A 59 5.06 -5.07 2.28
C ALA A 59 4.36 -4.83 0.95
N TYR A 60 4.56 -3.63 0.39
CA TYR A 60 4.03 -3.22 -0.91
C TYR A 60 5.16 -3.25 -1.94
N PHE A 61 4.86 -3.71 -3.15
CA PHE A 61 5.84 -3.91 -4.21
C PHE A 61 5.34 -3.32 -5.52
N THR A 62 6.24 -2.70 -6.28
CA THR A 62 6.02 -2.43 -7.70
C THR A 62 6.18 -3.73 -8.50
N LEU A 63 5.25 -4.01 -9.40
CA LEU A 63 5.29 -5.02 -10.44
C LEU A 63 6.12 -4.46 -11.60
N GLY A 64 6.93 -5.30 -12.25
CA GLY A 64 7.79 -4.85 -13.36
C GLY A 64 9.17 -5.49 -13.45
N GLY A 65 9.49 -6.49 -12.61
CA GLY A 65 10.75 -7.21 -12.67
C GLY A 65 11.94 -6.45 -12.05
N GLY A 66 13.17 -6.82 -12.42
CA GLY A 66 14.41 -6.24 -11.89
C GLY A 66 14.88 -4.95 -12.58
N SER A 67 14.13 -4.41 -13.54
CA SER A 67 14.50 -3.18 -14.24
C SER A 67 14.57 -2.00 -13.27
N GLY A 68 15.71 -1.31 -13.23
CA GLY A 68 15.91 -0.16 -12.37
C GLY A 68 16.15 -0.50 -10.88
N ILE A 69 16.44 -1.76 -10.54
CA ILE A 69 16.94 -2.13 -9.22
C ILE A 69 18.29 -1.46 -8.96
N ARG A 70 18.46 -0.93 -7.75
CA ARG A 70 19.65 -0.24 -7.28
C ARG A 70 20.15 -0.85 -5.99
N ARG A 71 21.40 -0.56 -5.64
CA ARG A 71 21.92 -0.86 -4.30
C ARG A 71 21.05 -0.19 -3.23
N GLY A 72 20.79 -0.90 -2.15
CA GLY A 72 19.91 -0.47 -1.06
C GLY A 72 18.44 -0.80 -1.28
N ASP A 73 18.00 -1.13 -2.50
CA ASP A 73 16.61 -1.53 -2.73
C ASP A 73 16.29 -2.84 -2.01
N ILE A 74 15.05 -2.99 -1.54
CA ILE A 74 14.52 -4.25 -1.01
C ILE A 74 13.69 -4.90 -2.11
N ALA A 75 13.98 -6.16 -2.42
CA ALA A 75 13.36 -6.86 -3.53
C ALA A 75 12.67 -8.14 -3.05
N LEU A 76 11.51 -8.42 -3.64
CA LEU A 76 10.86 -9.73 -3.63
C LEU A 76 11.45 -10.56 -4.76
N ILE A 77 12.09 -11.67 -4.44
CA ILE A 77 12.94 -12.43 -5.36
C ILE A 77 12.50 -13.89 -5.41
N SER A 78 12.38 -14.42 -6.61
CA SER A 78 12.07 -15.83 -6.83
C SER A 78 13.36 -16.64 -6.89
N ALA A 79 13.65 -17.40 -5.84
CA ALA A 79 14.90 -18.16 -5.69
C ALA A 79 14.62 -19.61 -5.28
N PRO A 80 14.12 -20.46 -6.20
CA PRO A 80 13.68 -21.82 -5.87
C PRO A 80 14.81 -22.72 -5.34
N THR A 81 16.06 -22.45 -5.71
CA THR A 81 17.24 -23.15 -5.17
C THR A 81 17.53 -22.79 -3.71
N TRP A 82 17.08 -21.62 -3.26
CA TRP A 82 17.29 -21.14 -1.89
C TRP A 82 16.10 -21.47 -0.99
N VAL A 83 14.89 -21.30 -1.52
CA VAL A 83 13.62 -21.59 -0.85
C VAL A 83 12.71 -22.30 -1.86
N PRO A 84 12.43 -23.60 -1.69
CA PRO A 84 11.68 -24.39 -2.68
C PRO A 84 10.25 -23.90 -2.96
N LYS A 85 9.65 -23.17 -2.02
CA LYS A 85 8.28 -22.65 -2.16
C LYS A 85 8.23 -21.18 -1.72
N GLY A 86 7.83 -20.33 -2.65
CA GLY A 86 7.63 -18.90 -2.41
C GLY A 86 8.84 -18.05 -2.76
N ASP A 87 8.67 -16.74 -2.56
CA ASP A 87 9.69 -15.73 -2.84
C ASP A 87 10.36 -15.28 -1.53
N VAL A 88 11.59 -14.76 -1.65
CA VAL A 88 12.35 -14.19 -0.53
C VAL A 88 12.36 -12.68 -0.60
N LEU A 89 12.31 -12.03 0.56
CA LEU A 89 12.48 -10.59 0.70
C LEU A 89 13.89 -10.31 1.21
N LYS A 90 14.71 -9.60 0.42
CA LYS A 90 16.10 -9.26 0.76
C LYS A 90 16.46 -7.87 0.25
N ARG A 91 17.47 -7.26 0.87
CA ARG A 91 18.09 -6.03 0.38
C ARG A 91 19.16 -6.34 -0.65
N VAL A 92 19.16 -5.61 -1.74
CA VAL A 92 20.21 -5.64 -2.77
C VAL A 92 21.39 -4.82 -2.27
N VAL A 93 22.53 -5.46 -2.07
CA VAL A 93 23.73 -4.80 -1.50
C VAL A 93 24.77 -4.52 -2.58
N ALA A 94 24.90 -5.41 -3.55
CA ALA A 94 25.81 -5.25 -4.68
C ALA A 94 25.14 -5.71 -5.99
N LEU A 95 25.55 -5.11 -7.11
CA LEU A 95 25.06 -5.35 -8.46
C LEU A 95 26.22 -5.70 -9.40
N GLY A 96 25.91 -6.10 -10.63
CA GLY A 96 26.91 -6.40 -11.67
C GLY A 96 28.08 -5.41 -11.71
N GLY A 97 29.29 -5.95 -11.70
CA GLY A 97 30.55 -5.20 -11.68
C GLY A 97 31.06 -4.86 -10.28
N ASP A 98 30.24 -4.99 -9.24
CA ASP A 98 30.65 -4.70 -7.87
C ASP A 98 31.50 -5.81 -7.28
N ARG A 99 32.49 -5.42 -6.47
CA ARG A 99 33.20 -6.31 -5.57
C ARG A 99 32.70 -6.10 -4.15
N ILE A 100 32.11 -7.13 -3.58
CA ILE A 100 31.70 -7.16 -2.18
C ILE A 100 32.51 -8.20 -1.42
N SER A 101 33.10 -7.79 -0.30
CA SER A 101 33.95 -8.65 0.49
C SER A 101 33.76 -8.43 1.99
N TYR A 102 34.23 -9.41 2.73
CA TYR A 102 34.26 -9.40 4.17
C TYR A 102 35.39 -10.30 4.65
N LYS A 103 36.12 -9.83 5.66
CA LYS A 103 37.08 -10.64 6.40
C LYS A 103 36.49 -10.94 7.77
N ALA A 104 36.51 -12.21 8.17
CA ALA A 104 36.00 -12.63 9.46
C ALA A 104 36.63 -11.82 10.60
N GLY A 105 35.78 -11.18 11.41
CA GLY A 105 36.18 -10.30 12.51
C GLY A 105 36.10 -8.81 12.20
N ASP A 106 35.96 -8.43 10.93
CA ASP A 106 35.80 -7.02 10.55
C ASP A 106 34.43 -6.47 10.99
N PRO A 107 34.34 -5.17 11.30
CA PRO A 107 33.09 -4.58 11.78
C PRO A 107 32.05 -4.36 10.68
N THR A 108 32.47 -4.30 9.41
CA THR A 108 31.61 -3.96 8.27
C THR A 108 31.96 -4.79 7.04
N LEU A 109 31.01 -4.92 6.11
CA LEU A 109 31.34 -5.35 4.75
C LEU A 109 32.16 -4.27 4.04
N VAL A 110 32.86 -4.64 2.97
CA VAL A 110 33.55 -3.72 2.08
C VAL A 110 32.92 -3.85 0.70
N LEU A 111 32.48 -2.73 0.14
CA LEU A 111 31.92 -2.65 -1.21
C LEU A 111 32.83 -1.75 -2.06
N ASN A 112 33.40 -2.30 -3.14
CA ASN A 112 34.31 -1.62 -4.05
C ASN A 112 35.47 -0.92 -3.33
N GLY A 113 36.02 -1.58 -2.30
CA GLY A 113 37.14 -1.05 -1.49
C GLY A 113 36.73 -0.06 -0.40
N VAL A 114 35.45 0.28 -0.26
CA VAL A 114 34.94 1.20 0.75
C VAL A 114 34.14 0.44 1.80
N PRO A 115 34.37 0.68 3.12
CA PRO A 115 33.51 0.14 4.17
C PRO A 115 32.04 0.50 3.92
N LEU A 116 31.17 -0.51 3.91
CA LEU A 116 29.75 -0.34 3.64
C LEU A 116 29.04 0.15 4.90
N GLU A 117 28.37 1.29 4.81
CA GLU A 117 27.52 1.82 5.88
C GLU A 117 26.12 1.20 5.82
N GLU A 118 25.65 0.65 6.94
CA GLU A 118 24.40 -0.10 6.99
C GLU A 118 23.55 0.32 8.20
N PRO A 119 22.94 1.52 8.17
CA PRO A 119 22.17 2.05 9.29
C PRO A 119 20.87 1.28 9.57
N TYR A 120 20.47 0.40 8.65
CA TYR A 120 19.26 -0.44 8.73
C TYR A 120 19.46 -1.77 9.45
N LEU A 121 20.69 -2.14 9.83
CA LEU A 121 20.95 -3.45 10.44
C LEU A 121 20.33 -3.59 11.83
N LYS A 122 19.82 -4.78 12.11
CA LYS A 122 19.46 -5.18 13.47
C LYS A 122 20.71 -5.32 14.33
N ASP A 123 20.72 -4.61 15.46
CA ASP A 123 21.73 -4.72 16.54
C ASP A 123 23.19 -4.50 16.12
N ARG A 124 23.44 -3.89 14.94
CA ARG A 124 24.78 -3.77 14.32
C ARG A 124 25.55 -5.10 14.34
N ALA A 125 24.82 -6.20 14.15
CA ALA A 125 25.35 -7.55 14.30
C ALA A 125 26.49 -7.83 13.31
N THR A 126 27.31 -8.84 13.63
CA THR A 126 28.45 -9.27 12.83
C THR A 126 28.07 -9.41 11.35
N PRO A 127 28.81 -8.77 10.41
CA PRO A 127 28.40 -8.72 9.02
C PRO A 127 28.28 -10.08 8.34
N ALA A 128 29.17 -11.03 8.67
CA ALA A 128 29.08 -12.44 8.30
C ALA A 128 29.91 -13.32 9.24
N THR A 129 29.73 -14.64 9.17
CA THR A 129 30.46 -15.63 9.98
C THR A 129 31.79 -16.06 9.35
N ALA A 130 31.89 -16.05 8.02
CA ALA A 130 33.07 -16.46 7.27
C ALA A 130 33.51 -15.37 6.29
N SER A 131 34.80 -15.32 5.99
CA SER A 131 35.36 -14.42 4.99
C SER A 131 34.85 -14.79 3.58
N PHE A 132 34.64 -13.78 2.75
CA PHE A 132 34.31 -13.95 1.34
C PHE A 132 34.77 -12.75 0.52
N ASP A 133 34.90 -12.95 -0.79
CA ASP A 133 35.25 -11.91 -1.75
C ASP A 133 34.60 -12.25 -3.09
N VAL A 134 33.60 -11.48 -3.48
CA VAL A 134 32.74 -11.77 -4.62
C VAL A 134 32.73 -10.57 -5.56
N ILE A 135 33.11 -10.81 -6.81
CA ILE A 135 32.83 -9.89 -7.92
C ILE A 135 31.50 -10.31 -8.52
N VAL A 136 30.47 -9.48 -8.36
CA VAL A 136 29.12 -9.77 -8.82
C VAL A 136 29.10 -9.75 -10.36
N PRO A 137 28.74 -10.87 -11.02
CA PRO A 137 28.66 -10.89 -12.48
C PRO A 137 27.59 -9.94 -13.02
N GLU A 138 27.77 -9.48 -14.25
CA GLU A 138 26.78 -8.64 -14.94
C GLU A 138 25.39 -9.30 -14.97
N GLY A 139 24.36 -8.48 -14.78
CA GLY A 139 22.97 -8.95 -14.69
C GLY A 139 22.63 -9.76 -13.43
N ARG A 140 23.53 -9.84 -12.44
CA ARG A 140 23.31 -10.48 -11.14
C ARG A 140 23.41 -9.48 -9.99
N MET A 141 23.03 -9.95 -8.81
CA MET A 141 23.00 -9.18 -7.57
C MET A 141 23.40 -10.04 -6.38
N PHE A 142 24.00 -9.40 -5.39
CA PHE A 142 24.28 -9.97 -4.07
C PHE A 142 23.30 -9.37 -3.06
N VAL A 143 22.56 -10.22 -2.35
CA VAL A 143 21.42 -9.81 -1.53
C VAL A 143 21.57 -10.29 -0.10
N LEU A 144 21.22 -9.45 0.86
CA LEU A 144 21.35 -9.72 2.30
C LEU A 144 20.04 -9.42 3.02
N GLY A 145 19.80 -10.12 4.13
CA GLY A 145 18.76 -9.72 5.07
C GLY A 145 19.28 -8.71 6.07
N ASP A 146 18.44 -7.76 6.48
CA ASP A 146 18.78 -6.74 7.47
C ASP A 146 19.00 -7.34 8.88
N ASN A 147 18.36 -8.49 9.15
CA ASN A 147 18.63 -9.30 10.33
C ASN A 147 19.73 -10.32 10.03
N ARG A 148 20.99 -9.86 10.04
CA ARG A 148 22.16 -10.63 9.58
C ARG A 148 22.30 -12.00 10.23
N GLY A 149 22.00 -12.11 11.52
CA GLY A 149 22.10 -13.36 12.27
C GLY A 149 20.98 -14.37 11.97
N ASN A 150 19.85 -13.92 11.40
CA ASN A 150 18.68 -14.76 11.12
C ASN A 150 18.24 -14.70 9.65
N SER A 151 19.20 -14.56 8.74
CA SER A 151 18.95 -14.48 7.31
C SER A 151 19.74 -15.53 6.56
N ASN A 152 19.03 -16.45 5.90
CA ASN A 152 19.59 -17.29 4.83
C ASN A 152 19.58 -16.46 3.54
N ASP A 153 20.76 -15.97 3.15
CA ASP A 153 20.98 -15.04 2.04
C ASP A 153 22.29 -15.36 1.31
N SER A 154 22.79 -14.46 0.46
CA SER A 154 23.97 -14.71 -0.39
C SER A 154 25.17 -15.29 0.36
N ARG A 155 25.40 -14.88 1.62
CA ARG A 155 26.54 -15.35 2.44
C ARG A 155 26.50 -16.85 2.72
N MET A 156 25.29 -17.43 2.78
CA MET A 156 25.08 -18.86 3.04
C MET A 156 25.06 -19.69 1.76
N ARG A 157 25.19 -19.04 0.59
CA ARG A 157 25.01 -19.63 -0.73
C ARG A 157 26.24 -19.42 -1.62
N LEU A 158 27.40 -19.12 -1.04
CA LEU A 158 28.63 -18.84 -1.80
C LEU A 158 29.07 -20.00 -2.71
N SER A 159 28.71 -21.25 -2.41
CA SER A 159 28.96 -22.40 -3.29
C SER A 159 27.99 -22.50 -4.49
N ASP A 160 26.91 -21.72 -4.50
CA ASP A 160 25.89 -21.64 -5.54
C ASP A 160 25.98 -20.29 -6.24
N HIS A 161 26.72 -20.22 -7.35
CA HIS A 161 26.96 -19.01 -8.13
C HIS A 161 27.48 -17.82 -7.27
N ASP A 162 28.44 -18.09 -6.39
CA ASP A 162 29.02 -17.08 -5.48
C ASP A 162 27.99 -16.37 -4.59
N GLY A 163 26.86 -17.05 -4.32
CA GLY A 163 25.74 -16.51 -3.56
C GLY A 163 24.93 -15.46 -4.31
N THR A 164 25.15 -15.27 -5.60
CA THR A 164 24.48 -14.22 -6.37
C THR A 164 23.18 -14.74 -7.00
N LEU A 165 22.21 -13.85 -7.20
CA LEU A 165 20.96 -14.14 -7.91
C LEU A 165 20.88 -13.29 -9.18
N PRO A 166 20.23 -13.76 -10.26
CA PRO A 166 20.02 -12.93 -11.44
C PRO A 166 19.03 -11.81 -11.12
N VAL A 167 19.26 -10.60 -11.64
CA VAL A 167 18.35 -9.46 -11.49
C VAL A 167 16.98 -9.77 -12.10
N SER A 168 16.91 -10.63 -13.12
CA SER A 168 15.66 -11.11 -13.71
C SER A 168 14.80 -11.96 -12.77
N ALA A 169 15.35 -12.47 -11.65
CA ALA A 169 14.57 -13.18 -10.63
C ALA A 169 13.78 -12.24 -9.70
N VAL A 170 14.01 -10.92 -9.77
CA VAL A 170 13.22 -9.94 -9.04
C VAL A 170 11.79 -9.95 -9.56
N ARG A 171 10.83 -10.14 -8.65
CA ARG A 171 9.39 -10.06 -8.92
C ARG A 171 8.82 -8.67 -8.65
N GLY A 172 9.42 -7.96 -7.69
CA GLY A 172 9.06 -6.58 -7.41
C GLY A 172 10.00 -5.91 -6.43
N LYS A 173 10.00 -4.58 -6.47
CA LYS A 173 10.77 -3.72 -5.55
C LYS A 173 9.84 -3.20 -4.46
N ALA A 174 10.25 -3.34 -3.21
CA ALA A 174 9.50 -2.84 -2.07
C ALA A 174 9.42 -1.32 -2.10
N VAL A 175 8.25 -0.78 -1.79
CA VAL A 175 7.98 0.65 -1.74
C VAL A 175 7.21 0.99 -0.47
N ALA A 176 7.22 2.28 -0.11
CA ALA A 176 6.31 2.79 0.90
C ALA A 176 4.86 2.51 0.48
N ALA A 177 3.98 2.34 1.46
CA ALA A 177 2.54 2.21 1.20
C ALA A 177 2.10 3.36 0.27
N PRO A 178 1.52 3.07 -0.91
CA PRO A 178 1.19 4.12 -1.86
C PRO A 178 0.20 5.10 -1.21
N ALA A 179 0.57 6.38 -1.13
CA ALA A 179 -0.24 7.42 -0.49
C ALA A 179 -1.67 7.50 -1.06
N GLY A 180 -1.82 7.11 -2.34
CA GLY A 180 -3.10 6.99 -3.02
C GLY A 180 -4.10 6.06 -2.32
N PHE A 181 -3.65 4.94 -1.73
CA PHE A 181 -4.56 4.03 -1.00
C PHE A 181 -5.13 4.68 0.26
N LEU A 182 -4.31 5.43 1.00
CA LEU A 182 -4.75 6.14 2.21
C LEU A 182 -5.72 7.27 1.85
N ALA A 183 -5.39 8.06 0.82
CA ALA A 183 -6.25 9.13 0.33
C ALA A 183 -7.60 8.61 -0.19
N ALA A 184 -7.58 7.51 -0.96
CA ALA A 184 -8.79 6.86 -1.46
C ALA A 184 -9.66 6.33 -0.31
N GLY A 185 -9.07 5.66 0.69
CA GLY A 185 -9.79 5.19 1.87
C GLY A 185 -10.49 6.33 2.64
N ALA A 186 -9.78 7.43 2.90
CA ALA A 186 -10.33 8.58 3.60
C ALA A 186 -11.48 9.25 2.82
N ALA A 187 -11.30 9.45 1.51
CA ALA A 187 -12.34 10.01 0.65
C ALA A 187 -13.58 9.09 0.57
N GLY A 188 -13.38 7.77 0.64
CA GLY A 188 -14.47 6.79 0.64
C GLY A 188 -15.36 6.91 1.87
N LEU A 189 -14.75 7.05 3.06
CA LEU A 189 -15.47 7.25 4.31
C LEU A 189 -16.29 8.56 4.30
N VAL A 190 -15.71 9.64 3.76
CA VAL A 190 -16.43 10.92 3.58
C VAL A 190 -17.61 10.75 2.62
N GLY A 191 -17.40 10.04 1.50
CA GLY A 191 -18.47 9.74 0.54
C GLY A 191 -19.65 9.00 1.19
N ILE A 192 -19.36 7.95 1.97
CA ILE A 192 -20.38 7.19 2.73
C ILE A 192 -21.12 8.09 3.72
N ALA A 193 -20.39 8.90 4.50
CA ALA A 193 -21.00 9.80 5.47
C ALA A 193 -21.96 10.82 4.82
N LEU A 194 -21.59 11.37 3.65
CA LEU A 194 -22.44 12.28 2.88
C LEU A 194 -23.69 11.59 2.32
N ILE A 195 -23.58 10.33 1.87
CA ILE A 195 -24.74 9.54 1.43
C ILE A 195 -25.71 9.33 2.58
N LEU A 196 -25.22 8.93 3.75
CA LEU A 196 -26.05 8.73 4.95
C LEU A 196 -26.74 10.04 5.38
N ALA A 197 -25.99 11.14 5.43
CA ALA A 197 -26.53 12.46 5.75
C ALA A 197 -27.59 12.91 4.73
N GLY A 198 -27.30 12.75 3.44
CA GLY A 198 -28.23 13.07 2.34
C GLY A 198 -29.52 12.28 2.42
N GLY A 199 -29.45 10.97 2.71
CA GLY A 199 -30.61 10.11 2.95
C GLY A 199 -31.47 10.59 4.12
N GLY A 200 -30.84 10.93 5.26
CA GLY A 200 -31.53 11.47 6.43
C GLY A 200 -32.24 12.81 6.15
N VAL A 201 -31.55 13.75 5.49
CA VAL A 201 -32.14 15.03 5.09
C VAL A 201 -33.29 14.83 4.09
N GLY A 202 -33.17 13.87 3.18
CA GLY A 202 -34.21 13.50 2.23
C GLY A 202 -35.47 12.97 2.91
N ALA A 203 -35.33 12.07 3.87
CA ALA A 203 -36.44 11.57 4.67
C ALA A 203 -37.14 12.70 5.44
N ALA A 204 -36.38 13.60 6.07
CA ALA A 204 -36.94 14.78 6.74
C ALA A 204 -37.72 15.69 5.77
N ALA A 205 -37.21 15.90 4.56
CA ALA A 205 -37.89 16.69 3.53
C ALA A 205 -39.25 16.07 3.13
N LEU A 206 -39.33 14.75 3.00
CA LEU A 206 -40.58 14.03 2.72
C LEU A 206 -41.59 14.18 3.86
N VAL A 207 -41.14 14.07 5.11
CA VAL A 207 -42.01 14.28 6.29
C VAL A 207 -42.58 15.71 6.31
N VAL A 208 -41.75 16.73 6.08
CA VAL A 208 -42.18 18.14 6.05
C VAL A 208 -43.20 18.37 4.93
N ARG A 209 -42.95 17.84 3.72
CA ARG A 209 -43.90 17.91 2.60
C ARG A 209 -45.21 17.21 2.91
N GLY A 210 -45.16 16.03 3.53
CA GLY A 210 -46.34 15.27 3.94
C GLY A 210 -47.21 16.04 4.94
N ARG A 211 -46.58 16.66 5.96
CA ARG A 211 -47.28 17.50 6.95
C ARG A 211 -47.92 18.73 6.32
N ALA A 212 -47.20 19.42 5.43
CA ALA A 212 -47.73 20.59 4.73
C ALA A 212 -48.94 20.25 3.85
N ARG A 213 -48.88 19.13 3.10
CA ARG A 213 -50.01 18.64 2.29
C ARG A 213 -51.23 18.29 3.13
N ARG A 214 -51.05 17.60 4.26
CA ARG A 214 -52.16 17.30 5.19
C ARG A 214 -52.79 18.57 5.73
N LYS A 215 -51.99 19.56 6.16
CA LYS A 215 -52.49 20.85 6.66
C LYS A 215 -53.28 21.62 5.59
N GLY A 216 -52.77 21.70 4.37
CA GLY A 216 -53.48 22.32 3.24
C GLY A 216 -54.81 21.63 2.93
N ARG A 217 -54.84 20.29 2.95
CA ARG A 217 -56.08 19.51 2.72
C ARG A 217 -57.14 19.77 3.80
N LEU A 218 -56.73 19.84 5.06
CA LEU A 218 -57.62 20.14 6.19
C LEU A 218 -58.19 21.57 6.11
N GLN A 219 -57.38 22.55 5.72
CA GLN A 219 -57.84 23.94 5.54
C GLN A 219 -58.83 24.05 4.37
N GLN A 220 -58.59 23.32 3.28
CA GLN A 220 -59.50 23.31 2.13
C GLN A 220 -60.85 22.66 2.48
N VAL A 221 -60.85 21.54 3.21
CA VAL A 221 -62.09 20.90 3.70
C VAL A 221 -62.85 21.79 4.68
N GLY A 222 -62.14 22.46 5.60
CA GLY A 222 -62.75 23.41 6.54
C GLY A 222 -63.34 24.65 5.87
N GLN A 223 -62.68 25.18 4.83
CA GLN A 223 -63.23 26.30 4.03
C GLN A 223 -64.47 25.89 3.23
N VAL A 224 -64.47 24.70 2.60
CA VAL A 224 -65.64 24.20 1.86
C VAL A 224 -66.85 24.02 2.79
N GLN A 225 -66.64 23.54 4.02
CA GLN A 225 -67.71 23.43 5.02
C GLN A 225 -68.19 24.79 5.57
N ALA A 226 -67.33 25.81 5.59
CA ALA A 226 -67.68 27.16 6.03
C ALA A 226 -68.45 27.97 4.98
N VAL A 227 -68.24 27.71 3.68
CA VAL A 227 -68.96 28.36 2.58
C VAL A 227 -70.31 27.67 2.29
N ALA A 228 -70.48 26.41 2.72
CA ALA A 228 -71.72 25.65 2.58
C ALA A 228 -72.74 25.88 3.71
N ARG A 229 -72.46 26.79 4.66
CA ARG A 229 -73.38 27.25 5.71
C ARG A 229 -73.74 28.71 5.45
#